data_AF-A0A928AYV5-F1
#
_entry.id   AF-A0A928AYV5-F1
#
_cell.length_a   1.000
_cell.length_b   1.000
_cell.length_c   1.000
_cell.angle_alpha   90.00
_cell.angle_beta   90.00
_cell.angle_gamma   90.00
#
_symmetry.space_group_name_H-M   'P 1'
#
loop_
_entity.id
_entity.type
_entity.pdbx_description
1 polymer ?
#
loop_
_entity_poly.entity_id
_entity_poly.type
_entity_poly.pdbx_seq_one_letter_code
_entity_poly.pdbx_strand_id
1 'polypeptide(L)'
;MENGQKKPYRKRTRSAVGADGTSRTERIAQRNRVLVARWYYWTECRRLRSDDAIKRLCDEFFVESRTVTGAILDGDEYFRELLDNKASNKDLSKEYNSFNWS
;
A
#
# COMPACT_ATOMS: atom_id res chain seq x y z
N MET A 1 9.54 -28.62 -38.89
CA MET A 1 8.34 -27.79 -38.68
C MET A 1 7.43 -28.62 -37.79
N GLU A 2 7.06 -28.32 -36.55
CA GLU A 2 7.10 -27.14 -35.69
C GLU A 2 6.94 -27.69 -34.25
N ASN A 3 7.81 -27.29 -33.32
CA ASN A 3 7.74 -27.70 -31.91
C ASN A 3 6.74 -26.82 -31.15
N GLY A 4 5.55 -27.34 -30.86
CA GLY A 4 4.51 -26.64 -30.08
C GLY A 4 4.78 -26.68 -28.57
N GLN A 5 5.63 -25.80 -28.05
CA GLN A 5 5.82 -25.58 -26.61
C GLN A 5 4.53 -25.05 -25.96
N LYS A 6 3.81 -25.91 -25.22
CA LYS A 6 2.73 -25.48 -24.32
C LYS A 6 3.35 -24.78 -23.10
N LYS A 7 3.18 -23.46 -23.02
CA LYS A 7 3.59 -22.65 -21.86
C LYS A 7 2.74 -23.05 -20.65
N PRO A 8 3.32 -23.40 -19.49
CA PRO A 8 2.54 -23.73 -18.31
C PRO A 8 1.82 -22.47 -17.82
N TYR A 9 0.49 -22.57 -17.71
CA TYR A 9 -0.34 -21.55 -17.07
C TYR A 9 0.14 -21.44 -15.62
N ARG A 10 0.87 -20.36 -15.31
CA ARG A 10 1.38 -20.09 -13.97
C ARG A 10 0.16 -19.87 -13.09
N LYS A 11 -0.29 -20.93 -12.41
CA LYS A 11 -1.32 -20.86 -11.38
C LYS A 11 -0.78 -19.89 -10.34
N ARG A 12 -1.23 -18.63 -10.38
CA ARG A 12 -1.03 -17.70 -9.27
C ARG A 12 -1.70 -18.36 -8.08
N THR A 13 -0.89 -18.93 -7.20
CA THR A 13 -1.31 -19.29 -5.86
C THR A 13 -1.91 -18.02 -5.28
N ARG A 14 -3.23 -17.98 -5.15
CA ARG A 14 -3.89 -17.02 -4.27
C ARG A 14 -3.26 -17.29 -2.91
N SER A 15 -2.35 -16.43 -2.47
CA SER A 15 -1.90 -16.42 -1.09
C SER A 15 -3.17 -16.44 -0.25
N ALA A 16 -3.26 -17.44 0.62
CA ALA A 16 -4.36 -17.60 1.56
C ALA A 16 -4.32 -16.41 2.54
N VAL A 17 -4.85 -15.26 2.12
CA VAL A 17 -5.05 -14.12 3.01
C VAL A 17 -6.32 -14.41 3.80
N GLY A 18 -6.16 -15.08 4.94
CA GLY A 18 -7.29 -15.30 5.85
C GLY A 18 -7.17 -16.45 6.84
N ALA A 19 -5.97 -16.99 7.10
CA ALA A 19 -5.78 -18.09 8.05
C ALA A 19 -4.77 -17.76 9.17
N ASP A 20 -4.74 -16.51 9.61
CA ASP A 20 -4.05 -16.12 10.83
C ASP A 20 -5.06 -15.39 11.72
N GLY A 21 -5.17 -15.79 12.98
CA GLY A 21 -6.17 -15.31 13.95
C GLY A 21 -5.96 -13.87 14.41
N THR A 22 -5.44 -12.99 13.54
CA THR A 22 -5.20 -11.59 13.84
C THR A 22 -6.52 -10.85 14.06
N SER A 23 -6.58 -10.13 15.18
CA SER A 23 -7.76 -9.40 15.59
C SER A 23 -8.14 -8.36 14.53
N ARG A 24 -9.43 -8.00 14.47
CA ARG A 24 -9.90 -6.93 13.57
C ARG A 24 -9.04 -5.66 13.70
N THR A 25 -8.67 -5.30 14.92
CA THR A 25 -7.84 -4.14 15.23
C THR A 25 -6.46 -4.23 14.58
N GLU A 26 -5.82 -5.40 14.61
CA GLU A 26 -4.49 -5.61 14.01
C GLU A 26 -4.54 -5.49 12.50
N ARG A 27 -5.60 -6.03 11.86
CA ARG A 27 -5.81 -5.87 10.42
C ARG A 27 -6.04 -4.42 10.02
N ILE A 28 -6.77 -3.65 10.84
CA ILE A 28 -6.96 -2.21 10.62
C ILE A 28 -5.63 -1.47 10.78
N ALA A 29 -4.84 -1.78 11.80
CA ALA A 29 -3.53 -1.18 12.02
C ALA A 29 -2.58 -1.48 10.85
N GLN A 30 -2.54 -2.73 10.37
CA GLN A 30 -1.72 -3.10 9.22
C GLN A 30 -2.15 -2.36 7.94
N ARG A 31 -3.46 -2.24 7.69
CA ARG A 31 -3.99 -1.40 6.59
C ARG A 31 -3.55 0.06 6.75
N ASN A 32 -3.72 0.63 7.95
CA ASN A 32 -3.41 2.03 8.21
C ASN A 32 -1.92 2.33 7.99
N ARG A 33 -1.03 1.41 8.41
CA ARG A 33 0.41 1.55 8.16
C ARG A 33 0.72 1.65 6.67
N VAL A 34 0.13 0.76 5.86
CA VAL A 34 0.30 0.79 4.40
C VAL A 34 -0.32 2.06 3.79
N LEU A 35 -1.45 2.51 4.32
CA LEU A 35 -2.13 3.73 3.88
C LEU A 35 -1.24 4.96 4.10
N VAL A 36 -0.58 5.08 5.25
CA VAL A 36 0.37 6.17 5.52
C VAL A 36 1.60 6.09 4.60
N ALA A 37 2.13 4.90 4.33
CA ALA A 37 3.18 4.74 3.33
C ALA A 37 2.74 5.18 1.92
N ARG A 38 1.49 4.90 1.53
CA ARG A 38 0.93 5.38 0.25
C ARG A 38 0.69 6.88 0.23
N TRP A 39 0.26 7.46 1.35
CA TRP A 39 0.17 8.91 1.51
C TRP A 39 1.52 9.58 1.24
N TYR A 40 2.58 9.10 1.90
CA TYR A 40 3.95 9.55 1.66
C TYR A 40 4.36 9.45 0.19
N TYR A 41 4.12 8.31 -0.46
CA TYR A 41 4.45 8.17 -1.88
C TYR A 41 3.71 9.19 -2.74
N TRP A 42 2.42 9.42 -2.51
CA TRP A 42 1.65 10.36 -3.32
C TRP A 42 2.08 11.82 -3.09
N THR A 43 2.27 12.26 -1.85
CA THR A 43 2.59 13.66 -1.56
C THR A 43 4.07 13.99 -1.72
N GLU A 44 4.97 13.08 -1.37
CA GLU A 44 6.41 13.37 -1.35
C GLU A 44 7.12 12.88 -2.61
N CYS A 45 6.85 11.65 -3.05
CA CYS A 45 7.49 11.08 -4.24
C CYS A 45 6.82 11.57 -5.53
N ARG A 46 5.49 11.60 -5.56
CA ARG A 46 4.69 12.00 -6.74
C ARG A 46 4.24 13.46 -6.70
N ARG A 47 4.44 14.17 -5.59
CA ARG A 47 4.10 15.60 -5.42
C ARG A 47 2.63 15.92 -5.73
N LEU A 48 1.75 14.96 -5.45
CA LEU A 48 0.31 15.14 -5.60
C LEU A 48 -0.22 16.03 -4.48
N ARG A 49 -1.19 16.90 -4.80
CA ARG A 49 -1.84 17.74 -3.78
C ARG A 49 -2.60 16.88 -2.77
N SER A 50 -2.73 17.39 -1.55
CA SER A 50 -3.37 16.68 -0.44
C SER A 50 -4.77 16.19 -0.76
N ASP A 51 -5.62 17.01 -1.39
CA ASP A 51 -6.99 16.63 -1.76
C ASP A 51 -7.02 15.48 -2.79
N ASP A 52 -6.24 15.61 -3.86
CA ASP A 52 -6.11 14.59 -4.90
C ASP A 52 -5.52 13.28 -4.34
N ALA A 53 -4.55 13.39 -3.44
CA ALA A 53 -3.93 12.25 -2.77
C ALA A 53 -4.93 11.52 -1.86
N ILE A 54 -5.74 12.27 -1.08
CA ILE A 54 -6.83 11.68 -0.28
C ILE A 54 -7.82 10.96 -1.20
N LYS A 55 -8.26 11.59 -2.29
CA LYS A 55 -9.18 10.97 -3.25
C LYS A 55 -8.61 9.68 -3.85
N ARG A 56 -7.32 9.66 -4.17
CA ARG A 56 -6.64 8.47 -4.69
C ARG A 56 -6.56 7.36 -3.65
N LEU A 57 -6.26 7.68 -2.40
CA LEU A 57 -6.22 6.70 -1.30
C LEU A 57 -7.60 6.11 -1.00
N CYS A 58 -8.66 6.91 -1.06
CA CYS A 58 -10.03 6.41 -0.91
C CYS A 58 -10.35 5.33 -1.96
N ASP A 59 -9.97 5.54 -3.21
CA ASP A 59 -10.14 4.58 -4.32
C ASP A 59 -9.27 3.33 -4.15
N GLU A 60 -8.00 3.49 -3.75
CA GLU A 60 -7.07 2.36 -3.58
C GLU A 60 -7.43 1.44 -2.41
N PHE A 61 -7.88 2.01 -1.29
CA PHE A 61 -8.17 1.27 -0.05
C PHE A 61 -9.66 0.98 0.14
N PHE A 62 -10.52 1.51 -0.73
CA PHE A 62 -11.99 1.39 -0.64
C PHE A 62 -12.52 1.88 0.71
N VAL A 63 -12.09 3.08 1.11
CA VAL A 63 -12.47 3.72 2.38
C VAL A 63 -12.87 5.17 2.16
N GLU A 64 -13.60 5.75 3.11
CA GLU A 64 -13.98 7.16 3.06
C GLU A 64 -12.83 8.09 3.48
N SER A 65 -12.88 9.34 3.02
CA SER A 65 -11.87 10.36 3.32
C SER A 65 -11.61 10.53 4.82
N ARG A 66 -12.65 10.48 5.67
CA ARG A 66 -12.50 10.52 7.13
C ARG A 66 -11.60 9.40 7.67
N THR A 67 -11.69 8.20 7.08
CA THR A 67 -10.85 7.05 7.45
C THR A 67 -9.41 7.28 7.02
N VAL A 68 -9.19 7.86 5.83
CA VAL A 68 -7.86 8.23 5.34
C VAL A 68 -7.22 9.27 6.26
N THR A 69 -7.92 10.36 6.54
CA THR A 69 -7.43 11.42 7.42
C THR A 69 -7.14 10.91 8.83
N GLY A 70 -8.04 10.09 9.40
CA GLY A 70 -7.79 9.47 10.71
C GLY A 70 -6.54 8.61 10.72
N ALA A 71 -6.35 7.76 9.71
CA ALA A 71 -5.16 6.92 9.61
C ALA A 71 -3.86 7.73 9.43
N ILE A 72 -3.90 8.84 8.69
CA ILE A 72 -2.75 9.73 8.54
C ILE A 72 -2.40 10.41 9.86
N LEU A 73 -3.39 10.91 10.59
CA LEU A 73 -3.19 11.53 11.90
C LEU A 73 -2.65 10.54 12.93
N ASP A 74 -3.22 9.33 12.98
CA ASP A 74 -2.79 8.29 13.91
C ASP A 74 -1.39 7.74 13.58
N GLY A 75 -1.00 7.76 12.30
CA GLY A 75 0.29 7.27 11.81
C GLY A 75 1.34 8.35 11.55
N ASP A 76 1.16 9.54 12.13
CA ASP A 76 2.02 10.71 11.94
C ASP A 76 3.49 10.46 12.35
N GLU A 77 3.74 9.65 13.39
CA GLU A 77 5.10 9.23 13.76
C GLU A 77 5.79 8.45 12.62
N TYR A 78 5.13 7.41 12.11
CA TYR A 78 5.64 6.62 10.99
C TYR A 78 5.82 7.45 9.72
N PHE A 79 4.91 8.39 9.47
CA PHE A 79 5.06 9.34 8.35
C PHE A 79 6.33 10.18 8.47
N ARG A 80 6.64 10.69 9.68
CA ARG A 80 7.89 11.44 9.93
C ARG A 80 9.12 10.58 9.75
N GLU A 81 9.09 9.31 10.16
CA GLU A 81 10.20 8.39 9.92
C GLU A 81 10.47 8.20 8.42
N LEU A 82 9.43 8.10 7.59
CA LEU A 82 9.58 8.01 6.13
C LEU A 82 10.17 9.29 5.52
N LEU A 83 9.79 10.46 6.05
CA LEU A 83 10.35 11.76 5.65
C LEU A 83 11.84 11.87 6.00
N ASP A 84 12.21 11.53 7.23
CA ASP A 84 13.58 11.61 7.71
C ASP A 84 14.51 10.69 6.91
N ASN A 85 14.08 9.44 6.71
CA ASN A 85 14.82 8.44 5.95
C ASN A 85 14.77 8.66 4.43
N LYS A 86 13.96 9.61 3.94
CA LYS A 86 13.71 9.86 2.50
C LYS A 86 13.44 8.56 1.74
N ALA A 87 12.52 7.75 2.28
CA ALA A 87 12.24 6.41 1.77
C ALA A 87 11.99 6.41 0.25
N SER A 88 12.72 5.56 -0.49
CA SER A 88 12.55 5.48 -1.94
C SER A 88 11.38 4.56 -2.31
N ASN A 89 10.85 4.73 -3.52
CA ASN A 89 9.91 3.80 -4.15
C ASN A 89 10.37 2.34 -4.06
N LYS A 90 11.68 2.08 -4.14
CA LYS A 90 12.25 0.73 -4.00
C LYS A 90 12.11 0.16 -2.60
N ASP A 91 12.25 1.00 -1.57
CA ASP A 91 12.14 0.57 -0.18
C ASP A 91 10.68 0.28 0.18
N LEU A 92 9.76 1.16 -0.25
CA LEU A 92 8.32 0.95 -0.12
C LEU A 92 7.85 -0.30 -0.86
N SER A 93 8.40 -0.58 -2.05
CA SER A 93 8.06 -1.79 -2.81
C SER A 93 8.56 -3.08 -2.17
N LYS A 94 9.67 -3.05 -1.41
CA LYS A 94 10.17 -4.23 -0.68
C LYS A 94 9.24 -4.56 0.48
N GLU A 95 8.80 -3.53 1.22
CA GLU A 95 7.94 -3.68 2.39
C GLU A 95 6.48 -4.00 2.00
N TYR A 96 5.98 -3.37 0.93
CA TYR A 96 4.58 -3.46 0.50
C TYR A 96 4.45 -3.88 -0.97
N ASN A 97 4.73 -5.16 -1.26
CA ASN A 97 4.71 -5.72 -2.62
C ASN A 97 3.34 -5.71 -3.34
N SER A 98 2.26 -5.40 -2.63
CA SER A 98 0.89 -5.43 -3.17
C SER A 98 0.50 -4.15 -3.92
N PHE A 99 1.28 -3.08 -3.80
CA PHE A 99 1.03 -1.81 -4.46
C PHE A 99 2.04 -1.53 -5.57
N ASN A 100 1.62 -0.76 -6.57
CA ASN A 100 2.53 -0.26 -7.59
C ASN A 100 3.17 1.05 -7.11
N TRP A 101 4.49 1.04 -6.94
CA TRP A 101 5.29 2.18 -6.48
C TRP A 101 6.18 2.75 -7.59
N SER A 102 5.93 2.39 -8.86
CA SER A 102 6.76 2.80 -10.00
C SER A 102 6.53 4.24 -10.44
#